data_AF-A0A2V9Q105-F1
#
_entry.id   AF-A0A2V9Q105-F1
#
_cell.length_a   1.000
_cell.length_b   1.000
_cell.length_c   1.000
_cell.angle_alpha   90.00
_cell.angle_beta   90.00
_cell.angle_gamma   90.00
#
_symmetry.space_group_name_H-M   'P 1'
#
loop_
_entity.id
_entity.type
_entity.pdbx_description
1 polymer ?
#
loop_
_entity_poly.entity_id
_entity_poly.type
_entity_poly.pdbx_seq_one_letter_code
_entity_poly.pdbx_strand_id
1 'polypeptide(L)'
;MVNYPGDTDAMRLKILALLVYLTVSAFAQSNDELRRQAYLGVSLRIAEPGSGAELRKVEASSVADRPGLKSGDHILEINGTRLDSR
;
A
#
# COMPACT_ATOMS: atom_id res chain seq x y z
N MET A 1 -6.14 -36.68 37.96
CA MET A 1 -6.64 -35.29 38.09
C MET A 1 -5.42 -34.38 38.07
N VAL A 2 -5.16 -33.72 36.94
CA VAL A 2 -3.98 -32.85 36.79
C VAL A 2 -4.29 -31.56 37.54
N ASN A 3 -3.64 -31.38 38.69
CA ASN A 3 -3.65 -30.11 39.42
C ASN A 3 -2.85 -29.11 38.56
N TYR A 4 -3.54 -28.24 37.84
CA TYR A 4 -2.92 -27.04 37.28
C TYR A 4 -2.74 -26.10 38.47
N PRO A 5 -1.52 -25.94 39.01
CA PRO A 5 -1.32 -25.01 40.10
C PRO A 5 -1.81 -23.65 39.64
N GLY A 6 -2.63 -23.02 40.49
CA GLY A 6 -3.16 -21.67 40.31
C GLY A 6 -2.06 -20.64 40.41
N ASP A 7 -1.09 -20.72 39.50
CA ASP A 7 -0.07 -19.71 39.23
C ASP A 7 -0.78 -18.55 38.54
N THR A 8 -1.47 -17.77 39.37
CA THR A 8 -2.19 -16.56 39.00
C THR A 8 -1.26 -15.63 38.21
N ASP A 9 0.04 -15.67 38.49
CA ASP A 9 1.07 -14.90 37.80
C ASP A 9 1.41 -15.46 36.41
N ALA A 10 1.45 -16.79 36.23
CA ALA A 10 1.59 -17.39 34.90
C ALA A 10 0.36 -17.13 34.02
N MET A 11 -0.84 -17.14 34.61
CA MET A 11 -2.08 -16.82 33.91
C MET A 11 -2.12 -15.34 33.50
N ARG A 12 -1.72 -14.44 34.40
CA ARG A 12 -1.57 -13.00 34.10
C ARG A 12 -0.56 -12.75 32.99
N LEU A 13 0.58 -13.45 33.01
CA LEU A 13 1.62 -13.29 31.99
C LEU A 13 1.13 -13.77 30.61
N LYS A 14 0.38 -14.88 30.55
CA LYS A 14 -0.23 -15.38 29.31
C LYS A 14 -1.31 -14.44 28.78
N ILE A 15 -2.15 -13.89 29.66
CA ILE A 15 -3.18 -12.91 29.28
C ILE A 15 -2.53 -11.62 28.77
N LEU A 16 -1.50 -11.12 29.46
CA LEU A 16 -0.74 -9.95 29.03
C LEU A 16 -0.05 -10.19 27.67
N ALA A 17 0.61 -11.34 27.49
CA ALA A 17 1.25 -11.69 26.23
C ALA A 17 0.24 -11.77 25.07
N LEU A 18 -0.95 -12.31 25.31
CA LEU A 18 -2.02 -12.37 24.32
C LEU A 18 -2.55 -10.98 23.96
N LEU A 19 -2.79 -10.12 24.97
CA LEU A 19 -3.21 -8.74 24.74
C LEU A 19 -2.17 -7.92 23.98
N VAL A 20 -0.88 -8.09 24.30
CA VAL A 20 0.23 -7.47 23.58
C VAL A 20 0.29 -7.97 22.13
N TYR A 21 0.14 -9.28 21.91
CA TYR A 21 0.12 -9.84 20.56
C TYR A 21 -1.06 -9.33 19.73
N LEU A 22 -2.25 -9.24 20.33
CA LEU A 22 -3.45 -8.71 19.69
C LEU A 22 -3.30 -7.23 19.29
N THR A 23 -2.71 -6.39 20.14
CA THR A 23 -2.51 -4.97 19.81
C THR A 23 -1.41 -4.76 18.77
N VAL A 24 -0.32 -5.54 18.84
CA VAL A 24 0.77 -5.49 17.84
C VAL A 24 0.30 -5.95 16.47
N SER A 25 -0.48 -7.05 16.39
CA SER A 25 -0.99 -7.56 15.11
C SER A 25 -2.04 -6.64 14.48
N ALA A 26 -2.94 -6.04 15.27
CA ALA A 26 -3.89 -5.04 14.77
C ALA A 26 -3.19 -3.80 14.20
N PHE A 27 -2.11 -3.33 14.83
CA PHE A 27 -1.31 -2.22 14.30
C PHE A 27 -0.53 -2.61 13.04
N ALA A 28 0.04 -3.83 12.99
CA ALA A 28 0.72 -4.33 11.80
C ALA A 28 -0.19 -4.37 10.56
N GLN A 29 -1.46 -4.78 10.72
CA GLN A 29 -2.45 -4.80 9.64
C GLN A 29 -2.69 -3.40 9.05
N SER A 30 -2.76 -2.36 9.90
CA SER A 30 -2.95 -0.98 9.43
C SER A 30 -1.82 -0.46 8.53
N ASN A 31 -0.59 -0.95 8.73
CA ASN A 31 0.56 -0.56 7.92
C ASN A 31 0.69 -1.34 6.61
N ASP A 32 0.20 -2.58 6.54
CA ASP A 32 0.22 -3.36 5.30
C ASP A 32 -0.82 -2.87 4.28
N GLU A 33 -1.98 -2.39 4.75
CA GLU A 33 -2.99 -1.76 3.89
C GLU A 33 -2.49 -0.44 3.28
N LEU A 34 -1.63 0.30 3.98
CA LEU A 34 -1.01 1.53 3.49
C LEU A 34 0.11 1.30 2.45
N ARG A 35 0.60 0.06 2.28
CA ARG A 35 1.80 -0.24 1.47
C ARG A 35 1.55 -1.02 0.19
N ARG A 36 0.31 -1.32 -0.17
CA ARG A 36 -0.01 -1.83 -1.52
C ARG A 36 -0.07 -0.69 -2.54
N GLN A 37 1.00 0.09 -2.65
CA GLN A 37 1.19 0.95 -3.81
C GLN A 37 1.55 0.05 -5.00
N ALA A 38 0.60 -0.14 -5.90
CA ALA A 38 0.86 -0.79 -7.17
C ALA A 38 1.91 0.02 -7.94
N TYR A 39 3.04 -0.60 -8.26
CA TYR A 39 4.10 0.02 -9.04
C TYR A 39 3.91 -0.28 -10.52
N LEU A 40 3.70 0.74 -11.34
CA LEU A 40 3.47 0.59 -12.77
C LEU A 40 4.75 0.73 -13.62
N GLY A 41 5.84 1.24 -13.03
CA GLY A 41 7.09 1.52 -13.77
C GLY A 41 7.06 2.78 -14.62
N VAL A 42 6.26 3.78 -14.22
CA VAL A 42 6.16 5.06 -14.93
C VAL A 42 6.67 6.22 -14.09
N SER A 43 7.36 7.16 -14.72
CA SER A 43 7.66 8.47 -14.15
C SER A 43 6.77 9.51 -14.81
N LEU A 44 5.97 10.20 -14.02
CA LEU A 44 5.03 11.22 -14.48
C LEU A 44 5.52 12.63 -14.10
N ARG A 45 5.33 13.60 -15.00
CA ARG A 45 5.52 15.02 -14.71
C ARG A 45 4.18 15.74 -14.88
N ILE A 46 3.73 16.43 -13.84
CA ILE A 46 2.61 17.37 -13.95
C ILE A 46 3.21 18.69 -14.43
N ALA A 47 2.88 19.11 -15.64
CA ALA A 47 3.39 20.36 -16.21
C ALA A 47 2.63 21.57 -15.66
N GLU A 48 1.30 21.53 -15.71
CA GLU A 48 0.41 22.60 -15.26
C GLU A 48 -0.93 22.00 -14.77
N PRO A 49 -1.66 22.69 -13.86
CA PRO A 49 -3.04 22.34 -13.54
C PRO A 49 -3.89 22.39 -14.83
N GLY A 50 -4.64 21.33 -15.15
CA GLY A 50 -5.40 21.27 -16.41
C GLY A 50 -4.77 20.41 -17.52
N SER A 51 -3.46 20.14 -17.45
CA SER A 51 -2.71 19.56 -18.58
C SER A 51 -2.49 18.04 -18.49
N GLY A 52 -3.04 17.40 -17.46
CA GLY A 52 -2.79 15.98 -17.17
C GLY A 52 -1.35 15.69 -16.74
N ALA A 53 -0.98 14.41 -16.75
CA ALA A 53 0.36 13.95 -16.40
C ALA A 53 1.13 13.47 -17.63
N GLU A 54 2.28 14.08 -17.89
CA GLU A 54 3.19 13.70 -18.97
C GLU A 54 4.02 12.48 -18.56
N LEU A 55 4.00 11.43 -19.38
CA LEU A 55 4.80 10.24 -19.20
C LEU A 55 6.25 10.52 -19.63
N ARG A 56 7.17 10.61 -18.66
CA ARG A 56 8.58 10.90 -18.91
C ARG A 56 9.39 9.67 -19.23
N LYS A 57 9.15 8.61 -18.47
CA LYS A 57 9.91 7.37 -18.57
C LYS A 57 9.00 6.20 -18.28
N VAL A 58 9.16 5.15 -19.09
CA VAL A 58 8.67 3.81 -18.83
C VAL A 58 9.88 2.96 -18.50
N GLU A 59 9.82 2.23 -17.39
CA GLU A 59 10.84 1.26 -17.02
C GLU A 59 10.69 0.00 -17.86
N ALA A 60 11.79 -0.50 -18.41
CA ALA A 60 11.78 -1.74 -19.20
C ALA A 60 11.32 -2.93 -18.34
N SER A 61 10.56 -3.85 -18.93
CA SER A 61 9.95 -5.00 -18.23
C SER A 61 8.93 -4.65 -17.15
N SER A 62 8.49 -3.39 -17.07
CA SER A 62 7.41 -2.98 -16.18
C SER A 62 6.03 -3.25 -16.77
N VAL A 63 4.98 -3.09 -15.95
CA VAL A 63 3.60 -3.23 -16.42
C VAL A 63 3.24 -2.15 -17.45
N ALA A 64 3.86 -0.96 -17.36
CA ALA A 64 3.71 0.09 -18.37
C ALA A 64 4.51 -0.15 -19.66
N ASP A 65 5.49 -1.05 -19.66
CA ASP A 65 6.23 -1.47 -20.86
C ASP A 65 5.37 -2.32 -21.82
N ARG A 66 4.14 -2.64 -21.40
CA ARG A 66 3.13 -3.29 -22.26
C ARG A 66 2.80 -2.37 -23.44
N PRO A 67 2.43 -2.95 -24.60
CA PRO A 67 2.18 -2.19 -25.81
C PRO A 67 1.03 -1.19 -25.59
N GLY A 68 1.36 0.10 -25.46
CA GLY A 68 0.37 1.16 -25.35
C GLY A 68 0.84 2.44 -24.67
N LEU A 69 1.82 2.40 -23.77
CA LEU A 69 2.33 3.57 -23.06
C LEU A 69 3.77 3.88 -23.45
N LYS A 70 4.05 5.12 -23.87
CA LYS A 70 5.37 5.58 -24.30
C LYS A 70 5.71 6.94 -23.71
N SER A 71 7.00 7.19 -23.51
CA SER A 71 7.47 8.52 -23.15
C SER A 71 6.94 9.58 -24.13
N GLY A 72 6.38 10.66 -23.59
CA GLY A 72 5.71 11.72 -24.35
C GLY A 72 4.17 11.64 -24.32
N ASP A 73 3.60 10.51 -23.90
CA ASP A 73 2.15 10.38 -23.74
C ASP A 73 1.64 11.23 -22.59
N HIS A 74 0.40 11.72 -22.69
CA HIS A 74 -0.28 12.48 -21.64
C HIS A 74 -1.44 11.67 -21.07
N ILE A 75 -1.39 11.40 -19.77
CA ILE A 75 -2.46 10.74 -19.04
C ILE A 75 -3.46 11.81 -18.59
N LEU A 76 -4.64 11.80 -19.21
CA LEU A 76 -5.73 12.73 -18.90
C LEU A 76 -6.71 12.16 -17.87
N GLU A 77 -6.86 10.84 -17.84
CA GLU A 77 -7.85 10.14 -17.02
C GLU A 77 -7.33 8.75 -16.61
N ILE A 78 -7.70 8.31 -15.40
CA ILE A 78 -7.45 6.97 -14.89
C ILE A 78 -8.77 6.41 -14.36
N ASN A 79 -9.27 5.31 -14.94
CA ASN A 79 -10.50 4.63 -14.52
C ASN A 79 -11.72 5.57 -14.39
N GLY A 80 -11.96 6.47 -15.36
CA GLY A 80 -13.06 7.43 -15.28
C GLY A 80 -12.79 8.66 -14.40
N THR A 81 -11.64 8.74 -13.75
CA THR A 81 -11.26 9.87 -12.90
C THR A 81 -10.26 10.76 -13.65
N ARG A 82 -10.69 11.98 -13.96
CA ARG A 82 -9.87 12.94 -14.71
C ARG A 82 -8.80 13.54 -13.81
N LEU A 83 -7.55 13.53 -14.28
CA LEU A 83 -6.39 13.99 -13.51
C LEU A 83 -6.39 15.51 -13.25
N ASP A 84 -7.21 16.27 -14.00
CA ASP A 84 -7.31 17.72 -13.93
C ASP A 84 -8.54 18.24 -13.16
N SER A 85 -9.24 17.37 -12.42
CA SER A 85 -10.47 17.73 -11.70
C SER A 85 -10.17 18.66 -10.50
N ARG A 86 -9.99 19.96 -10.75
CA ARG A 86 -10.08 21.01 -9.73
C ARG A 86 -11.06 22.09 -10.14
#